data_AF-A0A3M1T9S2-F1
#
_entry.id   AF-A0A3M1T9S2-F1
#
_cell.length_a   1.000
_cell.length_b   1.000
_cell.length_c   1.000
_cell.angle_alpha   90.00
_cell.angle_beta   90.00
_cell.angle_gamma   90.00
#
_symmetry.space_group_name_H-M   'P 1'
#
loop_
_entity.id
_entity.type
_entity.pdbx_description
1 polymer ?
#
loop_
_entity_poly.entity_id
_entity_poly.type
_entity_poly.pdbx_seq_one_letter_code
_entity_poly.pdbx_strand_id
1 'polypeptide(L)'
;MSTVGRYKTVQAETASPERLMMLLFERALAHMKSAQEAFAAGEESLAPRIALTKAAEIVCELNRTLDVEAAGALGETLKGVYDFVQEKVTVAALEGDADALAEAARVFEPVVEAFREATGEAAAARPSGTGPVR
;
A
#
# COMPACT_ATOMS: atom_id res chain seq x y z
N MET A 1 -9.70 -24.09 32.30
CA MET A 1 -10.37 -23.49 31.12
C MET A 1 -9.62 -22.22 30.79
N SER A 2 -8.76 -22.28 29.77
CA SER A 2 -7.75 -21.25 29.48
C SER A 2 -8.35 -20.01 28.84
N THR A 3 -7.82 -18.87 29.27
CA THR A 3 -8.15 -17.49 28.93
C THR A 3 -7.80 -17.13 27.49
N VAL A 4 -8.79 -16.84 26.64
CA VAL A 4 -8.54 -16.26 25.30
C VAL A 4 -8.71 -14.74 25.35
N GLY A 5 -7.55 -14.06 25.37
CA GLY A 5 -7.24 -12.93 24.48
C GLY A 5 -8.01 -11.62 24.65
N ARG A 6 -7.56 -10.79 25.59
CA ARG A 6 -7.93 -9.38 25.75
C ARG A 6 -7.35 -8.55 24.60
N TYR A 7 -8.15 -8.22 23.58
CA TYR A 7 -7.73 -7.26 22.53
C TYR A 7 -8.74 -6.13 22.27
N LYS A 8 -9.76 -5.95 23.12
CA LYS A 8 -10.78 -4.90 22.91
C LYS A 8 -10.58 -3.62 23.72
N THR A 9 -9.41 -3.36 24.30
CA THR A 9 -9.24 -2.09 25.03
C THR A 9 -7.79 -1.61 25.09
N VAL A 10 -7.33 -0.92 24.06
CA VAL A 10 -6.32 0.15 24.20
C VAL A 10 -6.79 1.35 23.37
N GLN A 11 -6.62 2.52 23.97
CA GLN A 11 -7.29 3.78 23.70
C GLN A 11 -6.78 4.51 22.44
N ALA A 12 -7.71 4.87 21.56
CA ALA A 12 -8.05 6.23 21.11
C ALA A 12 -7.00 7.30 20.71
N GLU A 13 -5.69 7.05 20.62
CA GLU A 13 -4.74 8.03 20.06
C GLU A 13 -3.68 7.45 19.09
N THR A 14 -3.74 6.16 18.80
CA THR A 14 -2.84 5.49 17.84
C THR A 14 -3.67 4.82 16.73
N ALA A 15 -3.21 4.93 15.48
CA ALA A 15 -3.82 4.22 14.36
C ALA A 15 -3.81 2.71 14.65
N SER A 16 -4.92 2.01 14.36
CA SER A 16 -4.96 0.55 14.50
C SER A 16 -3.91 -0.11 13.59
N PRO A 17 -3.43 -1.32 13.89
CA PRO A 17 -2.49 -2.03 13.02
C PRO A 17 -2.95 -2.11 11.56
N GLU A 18 -4.25 -2.30 11.34
CA GLU A 18 -4.86 -2.32 10.01
C GLU A 18 -4.78 -0.96 9.32
N ARG A 19 -5.03 0.14 10.07
CA ARG A 19 -4.88 1.50 9.56
C ARG A 19 -3.42 1.82 9.23
N LEU A 20 -2.48 1.39 10.06
CA LEU A 20 -1.04 1.59 9.78
C LEU A 20 -0.63 0.86 8.50
N MET A 21 -1.07 -0.39 8.32
CA MET A 21 -0.82 -1.16 7.11
C MET A 21 -1.45 -0.49 5.88
N MET A 22 -2.68 0.01 5.98
CA MET A 22 -3.32 0.79 4.93
C MET A 22 -2.51 2.04 4.55
N LEU A 23 -2.03 2.79 5.54
CA LEU A 23 -1.18 3.96 5.30
C LEU A 23 0.14 3.59 4.59
N LEU A 24 0.69 2.40 4.83
CA LEU A 24 1.86 1.90 4.11
C LEU A 24 1.54 1.61 2.65
N PHE A 25 0.46 0.88 2.36
CA PHE A 25 -0.02 0.62 1.00
C PHE A 25 -0.24 1.92 0.22
N GLU A 26 -0.97 2.87 0.81
CA GLU A 26 -1.27 4.16 0.19
C GLU A 26 0.00 4.98 -0.09
N ARG A 27 0.94 5.00 0.88
CA ARG A 27 2.21 5.71 0.72
C ARG A 27 3.10 5.10 -0.36
N ALA A 28 3.20 3.78 -0.43
CA ALA A 28 3.96 3.12 -1.47
C ALA A 28 3.40 3.45 -2.87
N LEU A 29 2.08 3.35 -3.04
CA LEU A 29 1.42 3.70 -4.30
C LEU A 29 1.60 5.18 -4.66
N ALA A 30 1.47 6.08 -3.68
CA ALA A 30 1.67 7.52 -3.89
C ALA A 30 3.12 7.84 -4.31
N HIS A 31 4.12 7.17 -3.72
CA HIS A 31 5.51 7.30 -4.13
C HIS A 31 5.74 6.82 -5.56
N MET A 32 5.15 5.69 -5.96
CA MET A 32 5.25 5.18 -7.34
C MET A 32 4.66 6.19 -8.34
N LYS A 33 3.43 6.67 -8.10
CA LYS A 33 2.75 7.61 -9.00
C LYS A 33 3.48 8.97 -9.09
N SER A 34 3.91 9.52 -7.95
CA SER A 34 4.64 10.79 -7.95
C SER A 34 6.00 10.69 -8.66
N ALA A 35 6.73 9.58 -8.48
CA ALA A 35 7.98 9.37 -9.18
C ALA A 35 7.78 9.10 -10.68
N GLN A 36 6.72 8.39 -11.05
CA GLN A 36 6.32 8.20 -12.45
C GLN A 36 6.10 9.54 -13.15
N GLU A 37 5.30 10.42 -12.55
CA GLU A 37 5.03 11.77 -13.09
C GLU A 37 6.31 12.58 -13.24
N ALA A 38 7.20 12.53 -12.24
CA ALA A 38 8.47 13.24 -12.28
C ALA A 38 9.40 12.73 -13.39
N PHE A 39 9.57 11.41 -13.51
CA PHE A 39 10.39 10.82 -14.57
C PHE A 39 9.80 11.05 -15.96
N ALA A 40 8.47 10.97 -16.11
CA ALA A 40 7.81 11.31 -17.38
C ALA A 40 8.00 12.78 -17.77
N ALA A 41 8.17 13.67 -16.79
CA ALA A 41 8.50 15.09 -17.01
C ALA A 41 10.00 15.34 -17.25
N GLY A 42 10.85 14.31 -17.22
CA GLY A 42 12.30 14.45 -17.38
C GLY A 42 13.01 15.02 -16.15
N GLU A 43 12.42 14.89 -14.95
CA GLU A 43 13.02 15.37 -13.71
C GLU A 43 14.24 14.51 -13.32
N GLU A 44 15.43 15.10 -13.35
CA GLU A 44 16.69 14.40 -13.05
C GLU A 44 17.10 14.45 -11.58
N SER A 45 16.30 15.08 -10.71
CA SER A 45 16.65 15.24 -9.30
C SER A 45 16.64 13.91 -8.53
N LEU A 46 17.26 13.91 -7.34
CA LEU A 46 17.29 12.73 -6.48
C LEU A 46 15.95 12.46 -5.77
N ALA A 47 15.03 13.41 -5.75
CA ALA A 47 13.80 13.32 -4.97
C ALA A 47 12.89 12.15 -5.38
N PRO A 48 12.59 11.91 -6.68
CA PRO A 48 11.81 10.75 -7.12
C PRO A 48 12.49 9.42 -6.75
N ARG A 49 13.82 9.35 -6.89
CA ARG A 49 14.60 8.14 -6.57
C ARG A 49 14.54 7.79 -5.09
N ILE A 50 14.67 8.80 -4.21
CA ILE A 50 14.52 8.63 -2.75
C ILE A 50 13.10 8.18 -2.40
N ALA A 51 12.07 8.72 -3.07
CA ALA A 51 10.69 8.27 -2.87
C ALA A 51 10.50 6.79 -3.26
N LEU A 52 11.12 6.36 -4.36
CA LEU A 52 11.08 4.95 -4.79
C LEU A 52 11.84 4.01 -3.86
N THR A 53 12.97 4.42 -3.30
CA THR A 53 13.64 3.63 -2.25
C THR A 53 12.70 3.36 -1.07
N LYS A 54 11.94 4.38 -0.62
CA LYS A 54 10.94 4.21 0.44
C LYS A 54 9.79 3.30 0.02
N ALA A 55 9.32 3.40 -1.22
CA ALA A 55 8.29 2.50 -1.74
C ALA A 55 8.78 1.04 -1.75
N ALA A 56 10.01 0.80 -2.20
CA ALA A 56 10.66 -0.50 -2.18
C ALA A 56 10.79 -1.06 -0.75
N GLU A 57 11.22 -0.26 0.22
CA GLU A 57 11.29 -0.69 1.63
C GLU A 57 9.91 -1.14 2.15
N ILE A 58 8.85 -0.38 1.84
CA ILE A 58 7.49 -0.72 2.24
C ILE A 58 7.04 -2.04 1.60
N VAL A 59 7.20 -2.19 0.27
CA VAL A 59 6.76 -3.40 -0.44
C VAL A 59 7.54 -4.63 0.05
N CYS A 60 8.84 -4.47 0.31
CA CYS A 60 9.67 -5.52 0.88
C CYS A 60 9.17 -5.95 2.28
N GLU A 61 8.78 -5.00 3.13
CA GLU A 61 8.24 -5.31 4.45
C GLU A 61 6.86 -5.98 4.38
N LEU A 62 5.98 -5.53 3.48
CA LEU A 62 4.69 -6.18 3.22
C LEU A 62 4.86 -7.64 2.77
N ASN A 63 5.88 -7.90 1.93
CA ASN A 63 6.21 -9.24 1.46
C ASN A 63 6.76 -10.12 2.59
N ARG A 64 7.65 -9.58 3.45
CA ARG A 64 8.20 -10.31 4.61
C ARG A 64 7.16 -10.67 5.66
N THR A 65 6.14 -9.83 5.82
CA THR A 65 5.10 -10.00 6.83
C THR A 65 3.91 -10.82 6.34
N LEU A 66 3.87 -11.17 5.04
CA LEU A 66 2.83 -12.01 4.46
C LEU A 66 2.97 -13.46 4.90
N ASP A 67 1.98 -13.97 5.65
CA ASP A 67 1.85 -15.40 5.92
C ASP A 67 1.20 -16.10 4.72
N VAL A 68 2.04 -16.57 3.81
CA VAL A 68 1.60 -17.24 2.56
C VAL A 68 0.87 -18.55 2.87
N GLU A 69 1.32 -19.32 3.86
CA GLU A 69 0.71 -20.60 4.21
C GLU A 69 -0.71 -20.40 4.75
N ALA A 70 -0.91 -19.41 5.63
CA ALA A 70 -2.23 -19.08 6.17
C ALA A 70 -3.18 -18.51 5.10
N ALA A 71 -2.66 -17.77 4.12
CA ALA A 71 -3.45 -17.15 3.06
C ALA A 71 -3.68 -18.05 1.83
N GLY A 72 -3.01 -19.20 1.73
CA GLY A 72 -3.14 -20.16 0.63
C GLY A 72 -2.91 -19.52 -0.75
N ALA A 73 -3.80 -19.81 -1.71
CA ALA A 73 -3.68 -19.30 -3.09
C ALA A 73 -3.68 -17.76 -3.20
N LEU A 74 -4.35 -17.07 -2.27
CA LEU A 74 -4.30 -15.60 -2.20
C LEU A 74 -2.91 -15.14 -1.75
N GLY A 75 -2.30 -15.83 -0.79
CA GLY A 75 -0.94 -15.56 -0.34
C GLY A 75 0.08 -15.68 -1.47
N GLU A 76 0.00 -16.75 -2.27
CA GLU A 76 0.87 -16.93 -3.45
C GLU A 76 0.69 -15.80 -4.47
N THR A 77 -0.56 -15.40 -4.72
CA THR A 77 -0.88 -14.32 -5.65
C THR A 77 -0.30 -12.99 -5.15
N LEU A 78 -0.51 -12.66 -3.87
CA LEU A 78 0.01 -11.42 -3.26
C LEU A 78 1.54 -11.40 -3.26
N LYS A 79 2.18 -12.53 -2.94
CA LYS A 79 3.63 -12.66 -3.00
C LYS A 79 4.15 -12.34 -4.41
N GLY A 80 3.52 -12.90 -5.45
CA GLY A 80 3.87 -12.62 -6.84
C GLY A 80 3.69 -11.16 -7.23
N VAL A 81 2.62 -10.51 -6.77
CA VAL A 81 2.40 -9.07 -6.97
C VAL A 81 3.51 -8.26 -6.30
N TYR A 82 3.84 -8.55 -5.04
CA TYR A 82 4.88 -7.83 -4.30
C TYR A 82 6.27 -8.03 -4.90
N ASP A 83 6.62 -9.24 -5.33
CA ASP A 83 7.89 -9.53 -6.00
C ASP A 83 8.00 -8.71 -7.31
N PHE A 84 6.95 -8.69 -8.13
CA PHE A 84 6.92 -7.93 -9.39
C PHE A 84 7.02 -6.42 -9.17
N VAL A 85 6.27 -5.89 -8.21
CA VAL A 85 6.32 -4.46 -7.85
C VAL A 85 7.72 -4.08 -7.35
N GLN A 86 8.32 -4.92 -6.50
CA GLN A 86 9.68 -4.69 -5.98
C GLN A 86 10.72 -4.61 -7.11
N GLU A 87 10.66 -5.52 -8.08
CA GLU A 87 11.54 -5.52 -9.25
C GLU A 87 11.38 -4.21 -10.04
N LYS A 88 10.16 -3.86 -10.43
CA LYS A 88 9.86 -2.67 -11.25
C LYS A 88 10.25 -1.37 -10.56
N VAL A 89 9.97 -1.22 -9.27
CA VAL A 89 10.37 -0.05 -8.48
C VAL A 89 11.89 0.07 -8.40
N THR A 90 12.59 -1.05 -8.29
CA THR A 90 14.06 -1.07 -8.21
C THR A 90 14.69 -0.65 -9.53
N VAL A 91 14.20 -1.18 -10.65
CA VAL A 91 14.62 -0.77 -12.01
C VAL A 91 14.38 0.72 -12.21
N ALA A 92 13.17 1.20 -11.92
CA ALA A 92 12.83 2.61 -12.05
C ALA A 92 13.68 3.53 -11.16
N ALA A 93 14.00 3.11 -9.93
CA ALA A 93 14.84 3.89 -9.02
C ALA A 93 16.29 4.05 -9.55
N LEU A 94 16.78 3.08 -10.31
CA LEU A 94 18.11 3.09 -10.93
C LEU A 94 18.12 3.84 -12.27
N GLU A 95 17.11 3.61 -13.11
CA GLU A 95 17.14 4.04 -14.51
C GLU A 95 16.28 5.27 -14.79
N GLY A 96 15.37 5.64 -13.89
CA GLY A 96 14.39 6.69 -14.15
C GLY A 96 13.25 6.22 -15.06
N ASP A 97 12.97 4.91 -15.10
CA ASP A 97 11.98 4.33 -15.99
C ASP A 97 10.54 4.58 -15.48
N ALA A 98 9.85 5.51 -16.14
CA ALA A 98 8.46 5.85 -15.84
C ALA A 98 7.48 4.74 -16.26
N ASP A 99 7.75 3.98 -17.31
CA ASP A 99 6.87 2.91 -17.79
C ASP A 99 6.90 1.72 -16.81
N ALA A 100 8.07 1.39 -16.26
CA ALA A 100 8.19 0.41 -15.19
C ALA A 100 7.34 0.78 -13.96
N LEU A 101 7.29 2.07 -13.59
CA LEU A 101 6.44 2.54 -12.48
C LEU A 101 4.95 2.48 -12.81
N ALA A 102 4.57 2.80 -14.06
CA ALA A 102 3.20 2.66 -14.51
C ALA A 102 2.72 1.20 -14.37
N GLU A 103 3.56 0.23 -14.76
CA GLU A 103 3.25 -1.19 -14.60
C GLU A 103 3.15 -1.60 -13.12
N ALA A 104 4.08 -1.15 -12.27
CA ALA A 104 4.07 -1.42 -10.84
C ALA A 104 2.80 -0.88 -10.18
N ALA A 105 2.46 0.38 -10.44
CA ALA A 105 1.26 1.02 -9.89
C ALA A 105 -0.01 0.31 -10.36
N ARG A 106 -0.09 -0.08 -11.64
CA ARG A 106 -1.25 -0.77 -12.22
C ARG A 106 -1.58 -2.09 -11.51
N VAL A 107 -0.58 -2.86 -11.11
CA VAL A 107 -0.81 -4.13 -10.42
C VAL A 107 -0.94 -3.99 -8.90
N PHE A 108 -0.35 -2.95 -8.33
CA PHE A 108 -0.40 -2.70 -6.89
C PHE A 108 -1.70 -2.01 -6.46
N GLU A 109 -2.24 -1.10 -7.28
CA GLU A 109 -3.45 -0.33 -6.98
C GLU A 109 -4.67 -1.20 -6.63
N PRO A 110 -5.00 -2.28 -7.36
CA PRO A 110 -6.10 -3.17 -6.98
C PRO A 110 -5.92 -3.81 -5.59
N VAL A 111 -4.67 -4.07 -5.16
CA VAL A 111 -4.38 -4.57 -3.82
C VAL A 111 -4.69 -3.49 -2.78
N VAL A 112 -4.24 -2.24 -3.01
CA VAL A 112 -4.54 -1.10 -2.12
C VAL A 112 -6.04 -0.90 -1.96
N GLU A 113 -6.79 -0.92 -3.06
CA GLU A 113 -8.25 -0.75 -3.03
C GLU A 113 -8.95 -1.89 -2.28
N ALA A 114 -8.56 -3.15 -2.53
CA ALA A 114 -9.14 -4.30 -1.84
C ALA A 114 -8.91 -4.24 -0.32
N PHE A 115 -7.71 -3.83 0.12
CA PHE A 115 -7.42 -3.64 1.54
C PHE A 115 -8.18 -2.44 2.13
N ARG A 116 -8.39 -1.35 1.36
CA ARG A 116 -9.19 -0.20 1.80
C ARG A 116 -10.64 -0.58 2.05
N GLU A 117 -11.20 -1.40 1.17
CA GLU A 117 -12.55 -1.94 1.32
C GLU A 117 -12.64 -2.87 2.55
N ALA A 118 -11.68 -3.78 2.71
CA ALA A 118 -11.66 -4.74 3.80
C ALA A 118 -11.52 -4.10 5.19
N THR A 119 -10.81 -2.97 5.29
CA THR A 119 -10.62 -2.21 6.55
C THR A 119 -11.77 -1.24 6.86
N GLY A 120 -12.78 -1.14 5.99
CA GLY A 120 -13.96 -0.30 6.20
C GLY A 120 -13.72 1.20 5.98
N GLU A 121 -12.54 1.60 5.49
CA GLU A 121 -12.24 3.01 5.20
C GLU A 121 -13.07 3.55 4.03
N ALA A 122 -13.43 2.68 3.08
CA ALA A 122 -14.36 3.02 2.00
C ALA A 122 -15.76 3.44 2.52
N ALA A 123 -16.17 2.94 3.70
CA ALA A 123 -17.47 3.26 4.30
C ALA A 123 -17.46 4.56 5.14
N ALA A 124 -16.31 4.91 5.75
CA ALA A 124 -16.18 6.09 6.61
C ALA A 124 -16.11 7.43 5.84
N ALA A 125 -15.79 7.38 4.54
CA ALA A 125 -15.68 8.58 3.68
C ALA A 125 -17.02 9.06 3.08
N ARG A 126 -18.13 8.34 3.27
CA ARG A 126 -19.45 8.90 2.92
C ARG A 126 -19.88 9.86 4.03
N PRO A 127 -20.07 11.17 3.76
CA PRO A 127 -20.77 12.00 4.72
C PRO A 127 -22.15 11.38 4.92
N SER A 128 -22.45 10.98 6.16
CA SER A 128 -23.79 10.67 6.60
C SER A 128 -24.61 11.94 6.45
N GLY A 129 -25.18 12.14 5.26
CA GLY A 129 -26.16 13.16 4.98
C GLY A 129 -27.43 12.81 5.74
N THR A 130 -27.50 13.20 7.00
CA THR A 130 -28.73 13.24 7.77
C THR A 130 -29.59 14.37 7.19
N GLY A 131 -30.48 14.03 6.25
CA GLY A 131 -31.57 14.92 5.83
C GLY A 131 -32.75 14.87 6.81
N PRO A 132 -33.90 15.46 6.44
CA PRO A 132 -34.13 16.86 6.13
C PRO A 132 -34.60 17.63 7.38
N VAL A 133 -34.40 18.96 7.37
CA VAL A 133 -35.04 19.88 8.33
C VAL A 133 -36.55 19.87 8.07
N ARG A 134 -37.31 19.66 9.14
CA ARG A 134 -38.78 19.63 9.16
C ARG A 134 -39.41 20.98 8.85
#